data_AF-A0AAE1FHF3-F1
#
_entry.id   AF-A0AAE1FHF3-F1
#
_cell.length_a   1.000
_cell.length_b   1.000
_cell.length_c   1.000
_cell.angle_alpha   90.00
_cell.angle_beta   90.00
_cell.angle_gamma   90.00
#
_symmetry.space_group_name_H-M   'P 1'
#
loop_
_entity.id
_entity.type
_entity.pdbx_description
1 polymer ?
#
loop_
_entity_poly.entity_id
_entity_poly.type
_entity_poly.pdbx_seq_one_letter_code
_entity_poly.pdbx_strand_id
1 'polypeptide(L)'
;MPFAVRYCIHSATASDFASEGSKLLFERLKFKTSFLSTEPEIWPGDEDFKAGVTVVGGLRITNDTAKRGIALIHAFNTKITKSEDQRQHLLQVVEEHRRTQPGTSKQGLPSKSRQQ
;
A
#
# COMPACT_ATOMS: atom_id res chain seq x y z
N MET A 1 26.10 -11.80 -7.85
CA MET A 1 25.15 -10.69 -8.05
C MET A 1 24.18 -10.64 -6.87
N PRO A 2 24.36 -9.78 -5.86
CA PRO A 2 23.36 -9.65 -4.80
C PRO A 2 22.47 -8.44 -5.09
N PHE A 3 21.18 -8.71 -5.32
CA PHE A 3 20.12 -7.70 -5.24
C PHE A 3 19.95 -7.30 -3.77
N ALA A 4 20.75 -6.36 -3.30
CA ALA A 4 20.52 -5.66 -2.04
C ALA A 4 19.47 -4.56 -2.27
N VAL A 5 18.19 -4.93 -2.20
CA VAL A 5 17.13 -3.92 -2.02
C VAL A 5 17.12 -3.54 -0.54
N ARG A 6 18.12 -2.76 -0.10
CA ARG A 6 18.01 -2.02 1.16
C ARG A 6 16.96 -0.95 0.94
N TYR A 7 15.74 -1.19 1.40
CA TYR A 7 14.84 -0.08 1.75
C TYR A 7 15.43 0.59 3.00
N CYS A 8 16.35 1.51 2.77
CA CYS A 8 16.83 2.46 3.75
C CYS A 8 15.74 3.51 3.95
N ILE A 9 14.71 3.20 4.75
CA ILE A 9 13.78 4.21 5.27
C ILE A 9 14.53 4.98 6.37
N HIS A 10 15.51 5.80 5.99
CA HIS A 10 16.09 6.77 6.92
C HIS A 10 15.06 7.89 7.09
N SER A 11 14.44 7.95 8.28
CA SER A 11 13.69 9.08 8.83
C SER A 11 12.89 9.93 7.83
N ALA A 12 11.96 9.34 7.08
CA ALA A 12 11.04 10.12 6.28
C ALA A 12 10.01 10.81 7.19
N THR A 13 9.88 12.12 7.10
CA THR A 13 8.90 12.92 7.85
C THR A 13 7.62 13.09 7.04
N ALA A 14 6.50 13.40 7.69
CA ALA A 14 5.20 13.55 7.02
C ALA A 14 5.22 14.58 5.87
N SER A 15 6.10 15.59 5.96
CA SER A 15 6.38 16.58 4.92
C SER A 15 6.84 15.95 3.60
N ASP A 16 7.59 14.86 3.64
CA ASP A 16 8.18 14.22 2.47
C ASP A 16 7.12 13.53 1.59
N PHE A 17 5.95 13.27 2.16
CA PHE A 17 4.81 12.64 1.49
C PHE A 17 3.70 13.63 1.12
N ALA A 18 3.80 14.89 1.57
CA ALA A 18 2.85 15.95 1.24
C ALA A 18 3.08 16.44 -0.19
N SER A 19 2.32 15.87 -1.14
CA SER A 19 2.34 16.25 -2.56
C SER A 19 0.97 16.74 -3.04
N GLU A 20 0.87 17.17 -4.30
CA GLU A 20 -0.42 17.52 -4.91
C GLU A 20 -1.46 16.38 -4.81
N GLY A 21 -1.03 15.11 -4.83
CA GLY A 21 -1.90 13.96 -4.62
C GLY A 21 -2.49 13.86 -3.22
N SER A 22 -1.87 14.49 -2.22
CA SER A 22 -2.37 14.51 -0.84
C SER A 22 -3.51 15.52 -0.62
N LYS A 23 -3.73 16.47 -1.55
CA LYS A 23 -4.82 17.46 -1.47
C LYS A 23 -6.20 16.81 -1.31
N LEU A 24 -6.45 15.72 -2.02
CA LEU A 24 -7.74 15.00 -1.96
C LEU A 24 -8.02 14.40 -0.58
N LEU A 25 -6.97 13.97 0.13
CA LEU A 25 -7.08 13.49 1.50
C LEU A 25 -7.46 14.64 2.44
N PHE A 26 -6.80 15.79 2.27
CA PHE A 26 -7.03 16.97 3.10
C PHE A 26 -8.44 17.54 2.91
N GLU A 27 -8.95 17.59 1.69
CA GLU A 27 -10.33 18.00 1.40
C GLU A 27 -11.35 17.07 2.07
N ARG A 28 -11.15 15.75 1.98
CA ARG A 28 -12.06 14.77 2.58
C ARG A 28 -12.04 14.77 4.11
N LEU A 29 -10.87 15.04 4.69
CA LEU A 29 -10.70 15.18 6.14
C LEU A 29 -11.03 16.59 6.64
N LYS A 30 -11.38 17.51 5.73
CA LYS A 30 -11.68 18.92 6.00
C LYS A 30 -10.55 19.66 6.73
N PHE A 31 -9.30 19.38 6.34
CA PHE A 31 -8.15 20.08 6.87
C PHE A 31 -7.99 21.46 6.28
N LYS A 32 -7.58 22.40 7.13
CA LYS A 32 -7.00 23.65 6.67
C LYS A 32 -5.58 23.37 6.20
N THR A 33 -5.28 23.76 4.98
CA THR A 33 -3.99 23.54 4.30
C THR A 33 -3.13 24.80 4.28
N SER A 34 -3.46 25.80 5.10
CA SER A 34 -2.74 27.06 5.33
C SER A 34 -1.24 26.84 5.59
N PHE A 35 -0.90 25.82 6.38
CA PHE A 35 0.48 25.48 6.68
C PHE A 35 1.27 24.88 5.49
N LEU A 36 0.62 24.37 4.45
CA LEU A 36 1.34 23.84 3.27
C LEU A 36 2.07 24.93 2.48
N SER A 37 1.70 26.20 2.69
CA SER A 37 2.37 27.36 2.09
C SER A 37 3.53 27.89 2.94
N THR A 38 3.78 27.30 4.11
CA THR A 38 4.86 27.70 5.02
C THR A 38 5.95 26.63 5.07
N GLU A 39 7.13 27.02 5.56
CA GLU A 39 8.28 26.13 5.59
C GLU A 39 8.07 24.95 6.56
N PRO A 40 8.40 23.69 6.19
CA PRO A 40 8.16 22.52 7.03
C PRO A 40 8.76 22.60 8.45
N GLU A 41 9.82 23.37 8.63
CA GLU A 41 10.50 23.59 9.92
C GLU A 41 9.59 24.29 10.94
N ILE A 42 8.62 25.11 10.50
CA ILE A 42 7.72 25.86 11.38
C ILE A 42 6.37 25.18 11.61
N TRP A 43 6.06 24.10 10.89
CA TRP A 43 4.81 23.35 11.03
C TRP A 43 4.54 22.84 12.46
N PRO A 44 5.53 22.38 13.25
CA PRO A 44 5.28 21.94 14.63
C PRO A 44 4.71 23.04 15.53
N GLY A 45 4.91 24.32 15.18
CA GLY A 45 4.33 25.47 15.88
C GLY A 45 2.92 25.85 15.41
N ASP A 46 2.50 25.36 14.24
CA ASP A 46 1.24 25.73 13.60
C ASP A 46 0.05 24.94 14.18
N GLU A 47 -1.02 25.64 14.54
CA GLU A 47 -2.21 25.04 15.15
C GLU A 47 -3.04 24.21 14.16
N ASP A 48 -3.08 24.61 12.88
CA ASP A 48 -3.78 23.84 11.83
C ASP A 48 -3.03 22.53 11.54
N PHE A 49 -1.69 22.54 11.58
CA PHE A 49 -0.87 21.34 11.48
C PHE A 49 -1.10 20.37 12.66
N LYS A 50 -1.08 20.85 13.91
CA LYS A 50 -1.34 20.01 15.10
C LYS A 50 -2.73 19.39 15.09
N ALA A 51 -3.74 20.16 14.67
CA ALA A 51 -5.10 19.66 14.48
C ALA A 51 -5.14 18.56 13.41
N GLY A 52 -4.43 18.77 12.30
CA GLY A 52 -4.25 17.78 11.23
C GLY A 52 -3.66 16.46 11.73
N VAL A 53 -2.54 16.54 12.46
CA VAL A 53 -1.86 15.36 13.04
C VAL A 53 -2.79 14.59 13.97
N THR A 54 -3.57 15.27 14.79
CA THR A 54 -4.51 14.63 15.73
C THR A 54 -5.59 13.84 15.01
N VAL A 55 -6.18 14.42 13.96
CA VAL A 55 -7.23 13.75 13.16
C VAL A 55 -6.65 12.59 12.36
N VAL A 56 -5.48 12.77 11.72
CA VAL A 56 -4.81 11.68 10.98
C VAL A 56 -4.40 10.55 11.92
N GLY A 57 -3.90 10.88 13.12
CA GLY A 57 -3.56 9.89 14.15
C GLY A 57 -4.78 9.13 14.69
N GLY A 58 -5.96 9.75 14.67
CA GLY A 58 -7.24 9.12 15.01
C GLY A 58 -7.82 8.25 13.90
N LEU A 59 -7.31 8.35 12.66
CA LEU A 59 -7.70 7.43 11.60
C LEU A 59 -7.22 6.04 11.98
N ARG A 60 -8.16 5.10 12.11
CA ARG A 60 -7.82 3.68 12.19
C ARG A 60 -7.28 3.26 10.82
N ILE A 61 -5.99 3.47 10.59
CA ILE A 61 -5.29 2.93 9.44
C ILE A 61 -5.33 1.42 9.63
N THR A 62 -6.32 0.77 9.02
CA THR A 62 -6.48 -0.67 9.10
C THR A 62 -5.31 -1.31 8.34
N ASN A 63 -4.20 -1.46 9.04
CA ASN A 63 -3.18 -2.45 8.79
C ASN A 63 -3.84 -3.85 8.73
N ASP A 64 -5.09 -4.01 9.15
CA ASP A 64 -5.89 -5.20 8.86
C ASP A 64 -5.82 -5.62 7.39
N THR A 65 -5.88 -4.70 6.42
CA THR A 65 -5.77 -5.08 5.00
C THR A 65 -4.38 -5.62 4.66
N ALA A 66 -3.32 -5.00 5.16
CA ALA A 66 -1.95 -5.47 4.93
C ALA A 66 -1.65 -6.78 5.70
N LYS A 67 -2.04 -6.86 6.98
CA LYS A 67 -1.97 -8.09 7.81
C LYS A 67 -2.79 -9.22 7.19
N ARG A 68 -3.97 -8.93 6.65
CA ARG A 68 -4.82 -9.91 5.94
C ARG A 68 -4.17 -10.35 4.64
N GLY A 69 -3.54 -9.44 3.89
CA GLY A 69 -2.74 -9.79 2.71
C GLY A 69 -1.57 -10.72 3.05
N ILE A 70 -0.82 -10.39 4.11
CA ILE A 70 0.28 -11.21 4.60
C ILE A 70 -0.23 -12.58 5.08
N ALA A 71 -1.31 -12.62 5.86
CA ALA A 71 -1.92 -13.85 6.35
C ALA A 71 -2.43 -14.72 5.19
N LEU A 72 -3.01 -14.10 4.15
CA LEU A 72 -3.48 -14.80 2.96
C LEU A 72 -2.32 -15.43 2.19
N ILE A 73 -1.25 -14.66 1.92
CA ILE A 73 -0.05 -15.17 1.26
C ILE A 73 0.58 -16.29 2.09
N HIS A 74 0.68 -16.11 3.41
CA HIS A 74 1.21 -17.11 4.30
C HIS A 74 0.40 -18.41 4.27
N ALA A 75 -0.94 -18.32 4.40
CA ALA A 75 -1.85 -19.47 4.36
C ALA A 75 -1.85 -20.16 2.99
N PHE A 76 -1.78 -19.41 1.89
CA PHE A 76 -1.72 -19.94 0.54
C PHE A 76 -0.40 -20.68 0.30
N ASN A 77 0.73 -20.07 0.69
CA ASN A 77 2.05 -20.66 0.56
C ASN A 77 2.16 -21.96 1.36
N THR A 78 1.64 -22.03 2.59
CA THR A 78 1.65 -23.27 3.39
C THR A 78 0.81 -24.40 2.79
N LYS A 79 -0.18 -24.08 1.95
CA LYS A 79 -1.07 -25.08 1.32
C LYS A 79 -0.51 -25.60 -0.01
N ILE A 80 0.21 -24.76 -0.76
CA ILE A 80 0.63 -25.07 -2.13
C ILE A 80 2.10 -25.43 -2.23
N THR A 81 2.95 -24.87 -1.37
CA THR A 81 4.40 -25.05 -1.42
C THR A 81 4.92 -25.47 -0.05
N LYS A 82 5.76 -26.50 0.00
CA LYS A 82 6.34 -26.99 1.27
C LYS A 82 7.77 -26.53 1.50
N SER A 83 8.43 -26.02 0.45
CA SER A 83 9.80 -25.50 0.50
C SER A 83 9.90 -24.13 -0.16
N GLU A 84 10.96 -23.40 0.19
CA GLU A 84 11.24 -22.08 -0.38
C GLU A 84 11.49 -22.14 -1.89
N ASP A 85 12.16 -23.18 -2.39
CA ASP A 85 12.42 -23.37 -3.82
C ASP A 85 11.13 -23.47 -4.63
N GLN A 86 10.14 -24.21 -4.14
CA GLN A 86 8.83 -24.32 -4.77
C GLN A 86 8.11 -22.97 -4.80
N ARG A 87 8.23 -22.19 -3.72
CA ARG A 87 7.66 -20.84 -3.64
C ARG A 87 8.31 -19.90 -4.66
N GLN A 88 9.64 -19.94 -4.76
CA GLN A 88 10.38 -19.08 -5.68
C GLN A 88 10.06 -19.41 -7.14
N HIS A 89 9.96 -20.71 -7.47
CA HIS A 89 9.54 -21.14 -8.80
C HIS A 89 8.11 -20.71 -9.12
N LEU A 90 7.17 -20.89 -8.18
CA LEU A 90 5.77 -20.46 -8.37
C LEU A 90 5.67 -18.95 -8.63
N LEU A 91 6.43 -18.13 -7.91
CA LEU A 91 6.44 -16.68 -8.12
C LEU A 91 6.95 -16.30 -9.51
N GLN A 92 7.97 -16.98 -10.03
CA GLN A 92 8.47 -16.78 -11.39
C GLN A 92 7.41 -17.10 -12.44
N VAL A 93 6.71 -18.23 -12.29
CA VAL A 93 5.64 -18.64 -13.21
C VAL A 93 4.45 -17.67 -13.18
N VAL A 94 4.04 -17.20 -11.99
CA VAL A 94 2.96 -16.22 -11.85
C VAL A 94 3.31 -14.88 -12.52
N GLU A 95 4.55 -14.43 -12.37
CA GLU A 95 5.02 -13.19 -12.97
C GLU A 95 5.11 -13.30 -14.50
N GLU A 96 5.61 -14.41 -15.03
CA GLU A 96 5.60 -14.70 -16.47
C GLU A 96 4.16 -14.75 -17.02
N HIS A 97 3.24 -15.38 -16.30
CA HIS A 97 1.82 -15.42 -16.68
C HIS A 97 1.19 -14.02 -16.70
N ARG A 98 1.49 -13.14 -15.74
CA ARG A 98 1.00 -11.75 -15.75
C ARG A 98 1.52 -10.94 -16.94
N ARG A 99 2.77 -11.18 -17.35
CA ARG A 99 3.39 -10.50 -18.51
C ARG A 99 2.80 -10.97 -19.83
N THR A 100 2.54 -12.27 -19.94
CA THR A 100 2.00 -12.89 -21.17
C THR A 100 0.49 -12.72 -21.31
N GLN A 101 -0.23 -12.48 -20.20
CA GLN A 101 -1.68 -12.24 -20.20
C GLN A 101 -2.06 -10.90 -19.55
N PRO A 102 -1.69 -9.76 -20.17
CA PRO A 102 -2.07 -8.44 -19.69
C PRO A 102 -3.60 -8.28 -19.81
N GLY A 103 -4.27 -7.93 -18.71
CA GLY A 103 -5.70 -7.56 -18.73
C GLY A 103 -6.69 -8.68 -18.42
N THR A 104 -6.26 -9.82 -17.86
CA THR A 104 -7.16 -10.84 -17.28
C THR A 104 -7.84 -10.32 -16.01
N SER A 105 -8.73 -9.34 -16.16
CA SER A 105 -9.65 -8.97 -15.11
C SER A 105 -10.68 -10.08 -14.93
N LYS A 106 -11.32 -10.13 -13.76
CA LYS A 106 -12.41 -11.08 -13.47
C LYS A 106 -13.55 -11.02 -14.51
N GLN A 107 -13.66 -9.94 -15.30
CA GLN A 107 -14.61 -9.79 -16.39
C GLN A 107 -14.28 -10.63 -17.63
N GLY A 108 -13.01 -11.01 -17.81
CA GLY A 108 -12.55 -11.83 -18.95
C GLY A 108 -12.67 -13.34 -18.73
N LEU A 109 -13.08 -13.78 -17.54
CA LEU A 109 -13.30 -15.21 -17.25
C LEU A 109 -14.73 -15.59 -17.64
N PRO A 110 -14.95 -16.64 -18.47
CA PRO A 110 -16.29 -17.11 -18.75
C PRO A 110 -16.96 -17.54 -17.44
N SER A 111 -18.13 -16.98 -17.15
CA SER A 111 -18.93 -17.40 -16.00
C SER A 111 -19.23 -18.89 -16.15
N LYS A 112 -18.92 -19.70 -15.14
CA LYS A 112 -19.35 -21.09 -15.13
C LYS A 112 -20.87 -21.10 -14.97
N SER A 113 -21.58 -21.28 -16.06
CA SER A 113 -23.00 -21.63 -16.04
C SER A 113 -23.15 -22.89 -15.20
N ARG A 114 -23.92 -22.78 -14.12
CA ARG A 114 -24.28 -23.89 -13.25
C ARG A 114 -25.15 -24.84 -14.09
N GLN A 115 -24.57 -25.93 -14.61
CA GLN A 115 -25.37 -27.03 -15.14
C GLN A 115 -26.05 -27.70 -13.95
N GLN A 116 -27.38 -27.74 -14.03
CA GLN A 116 -28.31 -28.24 -13.03
C GLN A 116 -28.41 -29.76 -13.11
#